data_AF-A0A1U7NV77-F1
#
_entry.id   AF-A0A1U7NV77-F1
#
_cell.length_a   1.000
_cell.length_b   1.000
_cell.length_c   1.000
_cell.angle_alpha   90.00
_cell.angle_beta   90.00
_cell.angle_gamma   90.00
#
_symmetry.space_group_name_H-M   'P 1'
#
loop_
_entity.id
_entity.type
_entity.pdbx_description
1 polymer ?
#
loop_
_entity_poly.entity_id
_entity_poly.type
_entity_poly.pdbx_seq_one_letter_code
_entity_poly.pdbx_strand_id
1 'polypeptide(L)'
;MFFDQKDRHEQMAKLDPRDTDGDGTVSPQEAAAYIQDYMKNASPEERQQILKDYIGGMSPQDRQQMGDAIVQSSANPVQKVNSEDPNDLADAYARTAQAPAQDGKSPLEAAFGAGGLLSNPMVKAGLVGLAGVIGSKLLRGRN
;
A
#
# COMPACT_ATOMS: atom_id res chain seq x y z
N MET A 1 -14.49 32.43 18.06
CA MET A 1 -15.09 31.25 17.42
C MET A 1 -13.95 30.38 16.90
N PHE A 2 -13.61 29.30 17.60
CA PHE A 2 -12.49 28.38 17.30
C PHE A 2 -13.02 26.94 17.24
N PHE A 3 -14.00 26.69 16.38
CA PHE A 3 -14.59 25.36 16.18
C PHE A 3 -15.07 25.30 14.74
N ASP A 4 -14.21 24.86 13.81
CA ASP A 4 -14.66 24.53 12.44
C ASP A 4 -13.65 23.69 11.63
N GLN A 5 -12.36 23.71 12.00
CA GLN A 5 -11.34 22.94 11.25
C GLN A 5 -11.30 21.47 11.64
N LYS A 6 -11.36 21.11 12.94
CA LYS A 6 -11.37 19.70 13.37
C LYS A 6 -12.57 18.92 12.83
N ASP A 7 -13.75 19.54 12.88
CA ASP A 7 -15.00 18.93 12.42
C ASP A 7 -14.99 18.64 10.91
N ARG A 8 -14.44 19.56 10.10
CA ARG A 8 -14.25 19.31 8.65
C ARG A 8 -13.24 18.22 8.36
N HIS A 9 -12.16 18.12 9.13
CA HIS A 9 -11.20 17.02 8.97
C HIS A 9 -11.81 15.67 9.36
N GLU A 10 -12.58 15.60 10.44
CA GLU A 10 -13.30 14.38 10.86
C GLU A 10 -14.40 13.98 9.86
N GLN A 11 -15.12 14.95 9.28
CA GLN A 11 -16.10 14.69 8.22
C GLN A 11 -15.47 14.27 6.89
N MET A 12 -14.27 14.79 6.55
CA MET A 12 -13.54 14.36 5.36
C MET A 12 -12.86 13.00 5.56
N ALA A 13 -12.39 12.68 6.77
CA ALA A 13 -11.84 11.36 7.09
C ALA A 13 -12.91 10.26 7.00
N LYS A 14 -14.15 10.55 7.44
CA LYS A 14 -15.34 9.69 7.22
C LYS A 14 -15.69 9.40 5.77
N LEU A 15 -15.15 10.17 4.83
CA LEU A 15 -15.37 10.01 3.39
C LEU A 15 -14.13 9.44 2.69
N ASP A 16 -13.07 9.11 3.44
CA ASP A 16 -11.89 8.50 2.85
C ASP A 16 -12.21 7.04 2.50
N PRO A 17 -12.23 6.66 1.21
CA PRO A 17 -12.56 5.29 0.80
C PRO A 17 -11.51 4.27 1.26
N ARG A 18 -10.39 4.72 1.86
CA ARG A 18 -9.33 3.89 2.43
C ARG A 18 -9.50 3.66 3.93
N ASP A 19 -10.34 4.45 4.60
CA ASP A 19 -10.71 4.34 6.02
C ASP A 19 -12.02 3.56 6.10
N THR A 20 -11.89 2.24 6.23
CA THR A 20 -13.00 1.29 6.15
C THR A 20 -13.76 1.15 7.46
N ASP A 21 -13.11 1.39 8.60
CA ASP A 21 -13.74 1.34 9.92
C ASP A 21 -14.23 2.72 10.41
N GLY A 22 -13.84 3.80 9.73
CA GLY A 22 -14.31 5.16 9.97
C GLY A 22 -13.75 5.77 11.24
N ASP A 23 -12.60 5.27 11.72
CA ASP A 23 -11.91 5.79 12.91
C ASP A 23 -11.14 7.09 12.64
N GLY A 24 -11.09 7.52 11.38
CA GLY A 24 -10.44 8.73 10.91
C GLY A 24 -8.96 8.54 10.55
N THR A 25 -8.43 7.31 10.58
CA THR A 25 -7.02 6.97 10.35
C THR A 25 -6.89 5.70 9.50
N VAL A 26 -6.25 5.82 8.32
CA VAL A 26 -5.96 4.65 7.49
C VAL A 26 -4.92 3.75 8.16
N SER A 27 -5.36 2.60 8.64
CA SER A 27 -4.50 1.56 9.22
C SER A 27 -3.78 0.76 8.12
N PRO A 28 -2.67 0.07 8.43
CA PRO A 28 -1.91 -0.70 7.43
C PRO A 28 -2.74 -1.83 6.82
N GLN A 29 -3.60 -2.46 7.61
CA GLN A 29 -4.52 -3.48 7.14
C GLN A 29 -5.50 -2.90 6.10
N GLU A 30 -6.06 -1.72 6.38
CA GLU A 30 -6.99 -1.05 5.50
C GLU A 30 -6.31 -0.57 4.22
N ALA A 31 -5.09 -0.01 4.34
CA ALA A 31 -4.27 0.33 3.19
C ALA A 31 -3.98 -0.92 2.33
N ALA A 32 -3.62 -2.05 2.95
CA ALA A 32 -3.36 -3.30 2.23
C ALA A 32 -4.61 -3.82 1.51
N ALA A 33 -5.77 -3.80 2.17
CA ALA A 33 -7.04 -4.20 1.59
C ALA A 33 -7.44 -3.29 0.42
N TYR A 34 -7.30 -1.98 0.58
CA TYR A 34 -7.58 -0.99 -0.46
C TYR A 34 -6.67 -1.14 -1.67
N ILE A 35 -5.36 -1.30 -1.45
CA ILE A 35 -4.39 -1.56 -2.52
C ILE A 35 -4.74 -2.86 -3.22
N GLN A 36 -5.06 -3.92 -2.48
CA GLN A 36 -5.42 -5.20 -3.08
C GLN A 36 -6.69 -5.11 -3.93
N ASP A 37 -7.72 -4.40 -3.46
CA ASP A 37 -8.94 -4.17 -4.24
C ASP A 37 -8.64 -3.39 -5.52
N TYR A 38 -7.91 -2.29 -5.41
CA TYR A 38 -7.46 -1.52 -6.57
C TYR A 38 -6.65 -2.38 -7.54
N MET A 39 -5.72 -3.19 -7.03
CA MET A 39 -4.89 -4.10 -7.84
C MET A 39 -5.69 -5.26 -8.44
N LYS A 40 -6.93 -5.54 -8.01
CA LYS A 40 -7.82 -6.49 -8.66
C LYS A 40 -8.65 -5.82 -9.76
N ASN A 41 -9.06 -4.57 -9.54
CA ASN A 41 -9.97 -3.85 -10.43
C ASN A 41 -9.27 -3.04 -11.53
N ALA A 42 -8.08 -2.46 -11.26
CA ALA A 42 -7.33 -1.66 -12.23
C ALA A 42 -6.80 -2.51 -13.39
N SER A 43 -6.52 -1.94 -14.57
CA SER A 43 -5.88 -2.69 -15.67
C SER A 43 -4.43 -3.06 -15.35
N PRO A 44 -3.86 -4.14 -15.93
CA PRO A 44 -2.46 -4.52 -15.69
C PRO A 44 -1.45 -3.39 -15.93
N GLU A 45 -1.66 -2.61 -17.00
CA GLU A 45 -0.83 -1.45 -17.34
C GLU A 45 -0.91 -0.36 -16.27
N GLU A 46 -2.11 -0.09 -15.76
CA GLU A 46 -2.33 0.93 -14.74
C GLU A 46 -1.70 0.55 -13.40
N ARG A 47 -1.79 -0.73 -13.01
CA ARG A 47 -1.13 -1.30 -11.82
C ARG A 47 0.39 -1.13 -11.93
N GLN A 48 0.96 -1.52 -13.06
CA GLN A 48 2.40 -1.40 -13.28
C GLN A 48 2.85 0.05 -13.29
N GLN A 49 2.08 0.94 -13.92
CA GLN A 49 2.44 2.35 -14.00
C GLN A 49 2.43 3.02 -12.62
N ILE A 50 1.39 2.78 -11.81
CA ILE A 50 1.32 3.39 -10.47
C ILE A 50 2.41 2.86 -9.53
N LEU A 51 2.72 1.56 -9.61
CA LEU A 51 3.78 0.95 -8.82
C LEU A 51 5.15 1.47 -9.24
N LYS A 52 5.40 1.61 -10.55
CA LYS A 52 6.64 2.19 -11.08
C LYS A 52 6.81 3.64 -10.69
N ASP A 53 5.76 4.44 -10.76
CA ASP A 53 5.79 5.85 -10.35
C ASP A 53 6.08 5.99 -8.85
N TYR A 54 5.35 5.21 -8.03
CA TYR A 54 5.53 5.20 -6.58
C TYR A 54 6.94 4.72 -6.17
N ILE A 55 7.39 3.58 -6.70
CA ILE A 55 8.71 3.02 -6.40
C ILE A 55 9.83 3.88 -6.99
N GLY A 56 9.63 4.43 -8.18
CA GLY A 56 10.55 5.37 -8.82
C GLY A 56 10.78 6.62 -7.96
N GLY A 57 9.76 7.09 -7.23
CA GLY A 57 9.87 8.20 -6.28
C GLY A 57 10.48 7.86 -4.93
N MET A 58 10.62 6.57 -4.57
CA MET A 58 11.20 6.14 -3.29
C MET A 58 12.72 6.20 -3.28
N SER A 59 13.31 6.45 -2.11
CA SER A 59 14.75 6.41 -1.91
C SER A 59 15.27 4.96 -2.01
N PRO A 60 16.54 4.71 -2.36
CA PRO A 60 17.10 3.36 -2.42
C PRO A 60 16.91 2.56 -1.13
N GLN A 61 17.02 3.21 0.04
CA GLN A 61 16.78 2.59 1.34
C GLN A 61 15.33 2.16 1.54
N ASP A 62 14.35 2.98 1.14
CA ASP A 62 12.93 2.65 1.24
C ASP A 62 12.58 1.47 0.33
N ARG A 63 13.13 1.46 -0.89
CA ARG A 63 13.01 0.32 -1.82
C ARG A 63 13.61 -0.94 -1.24
N GLN A 64 14.77 -0.84 -0.60
CA GLN A 64 15.41 -1.97 0.06
C GLN A 64 14.52 -2.55 1.16
N GLN A 65 13.98 -1.71 2.04
CA GLN A 65 13.09 -2.16 3.11
C GLN A 65 11.79 -2.76 2.58
N MET A 66 11.24 -2.20 1.50
CA MET A 66 10.08 -2.76 0.83
C MET A 66 10.37 -4.14 0.23
N GLY A 67 11.50 -4.28 -0.48
CA GLY A 67 11.90 -5.56 -1.06
C GLY A 67 12.16 -6.62 0.01
N ASP A 68 12.78 -6.23 1.12
CA ASP A 68 13.04 -7.10 2.26
C ASP A 68 11.72 -7.58 2.90
N ALA A 69 10.77 -6.67 3.13
CA ALA A 69 9.44 -7.02 3.64
C ALA A 69 8.69 -7.99 2.72
N ILE A 70 8.80 -7.81 1.40
CA ILE A 70 8.20 -8.72 0.42
C ILE A 70 8.85 -10.10 0.48
N VAL A 71 10.18 -10.19 0.56
CA VAL A 71 10.89 -11.48 0.55
C VAL A 71 10.80 -12.21 1.89
N GLN A 72 10.79 -11.48 2.99
CA GLN A 72 10.82 -12.06 4.33
C GLN A 72 9.49 -12.73 4.72
N SER A 73 8.38 -12.29 4.13
CA SER A 73 7.07 -12.91 4.34
C SER A 73 7.02 -14.30 3.70
N SER A 74 6.94 -15.35 4.53
CA SER A 74 6.76 -16.72 4.02
C SER A 74 5.44 -16.92 3.28
N ALA A 75 4.47 -16.02 3.48
CA ALA A 75 3.20 -16.04 2.76
C ALA A 75 3.28 -15.43 1.35
N ASN A 76 4.42 -14.82 1.00
CA ASN A 76 4.59 -14.19 -0.30
C ASN A 76 5.06 -15.21 -1.35
N PRO A 77 4.51 -15.15 -2.57
CA PRO A 77 5.00 -15.97 -3.67
C PRO A 77 6.37 -15.50 -4.19
N VAL A 78 6.82 -14.30 -3.78
CA VAL A 78 8.09 -13.71 -4.19
C VAL A 78 9.13 -13.92 -3.10
N GLN A 79 10.15 -14.73 -3.40
CA GLN A 79 11.23 -15.07 -2.46
C GLN A 79 12.54 -14.36 -2.80
N LYS A 80 12.58 -13.61 -3.90
CA LYS A 80 13.75 -12.85 -4.33
C LYS A 80 13.28 -11.64 -5.12
N VAL A 81 13.87 -10.49 -4.82
CA VAL A 81 13.65 -9.23 -5.53
C VAL A 81 14.96 -8.43 -5.53
N ASN A 82 15.20 -7.70 -6.61
CA ASN A 82 16.25 -6.72 -6.70
C ASN A 82 15.69 -5.35 -6.30
N SER A 83 15.95 -4.94 -5.06
CA SER A 83 15.50 -3.65 -4.55
C SER A 83 16.19 -2.45 -5.21
N GLU A 84 17.30 -2.66 -5.93
CA GLU A 84 17.96 -1.60 -6.70
C GLU A 84 17.25 -1.34 -8.04
N ASP A 85 16.49 -2.30 -8.56
CA ASP A 85 15.72 -2.18 -9.79
C ASP A 85 14.24 -1.86 -9.47
N PRO A 86 13.76 -0.62 -9.76
CA PRO A 86 12.38 -0.24 -9.48
C PRO A 86 11.34 -1.10 -10.20
N ASN A 87 11.67 -1.65 -11.37
CA ASN A 87 10.73 -2.45 -12.14
C ASN A 87 10.59 -3.85 -11.55
N ASP A 88 11.69 -4.47 -11.12
CA ASP A 88 11.69 -5.76 -10.43
C ASP A 88 10.93 -5.66 -9.10
N LEU A 89 11.15 -4.58 -8.35
CA LEU A 89 10.42 -4.32 -7.11
C LEU A 89 8.93 -4.06 -7.35
N ALA A 90 8.58 -3.34 -8.42
CA ALA A 90 7.18 -3.10 -8.80
C ALA A 90 6.47 -4.40 -9.19
N ASP A 91 7.14 -5.28 -9.94
CA ASP A 91 6.60 -6.59 -10.31
C ASP A 91 6.42 -7.48 -9.08
N ALA A 92 7.43 -7.55 -8.22
CA ALA A 92 7.38 -8.28 -6.95
C ALA A 92 6.22 -7.82 -6.06
N TYR A 93 6.04 -6.49 -5.94
CA TYR A 93 4.94 -5.91 -5.19
C TYR A 93 3.58 -6.26 -5.82
N ALA A 94 3.44 -6.10 -7.13
CA ALA A 94 2.21 -6.42 -7.86
C ALA A 94 1.80 -7.88 -7.65
N ARG A 95 2.76 -8.81 -7.69
CA ARG A 95 2.54 -10.24 -7.49
C ARG A 95 2.12 -10.53 -6.05
N THR A 96 2.73 -9.84 -5.08
CA THR A 96 2.37 -9.95 -3.67
C THR A 96 0.96 -9.42 -3.39
N ALA A 97 0.58 -8.28 -3.96
CA ALA A 97 -0.75 -7.69 -3.80
C ALA A 97 -1.87 -8.55 -4.44
N GLN A 98 -1.57 -9.21 -5.55
CA GLN A 98 -2.53 -10.06 -6.27
C GLN A 98 -2.57 -11.50 -5.76
N ALA A 99 -1.62 -11.90 -4.92
CA ALA A 99 -1.56 -13.24 -4.40
C ALA A 99 -2.80 -13.57 -3.54
N PRO A 100 -3.29 -14.83 -3.58
CA PRO A 100 -4.43 -15.24 -2.79
C PRO A 100 -4.11 -15.14 -1.30
N ALA A 101 -5.12 -14.81 -0.50
CA ALA A 101 -4.98 -14.78 0.95
C ALA A 101 -4.56 -16.17 1.47
N GLN A 102 -3.57 -16.19 2.35
CA GLN A 102 -3.11 -17.38 3.05
C GLN A 102 -3.42 -17.20 4.54
N ASP A 103 -4.04 -18.19 5.15
CA ASP A 103 -4.47 -18.14 6.56
C ASP A 103 -5.45 -16.98 6.86
N GLY A 104 -6.28 -16.62 5.88
CA GLY A 104 -7.23 -15.51 5.99
C GLY A 104 -6.61 -14.11 5.87
N LYS A 105 -5.29 -14.02 5.66
CA LYS A 105 -4.56 -12.74 5.48
C LYS A 105 -4.00 -12.65 4.07
N SER A 106 -4.08 -11.47 3.47
CA SER A 106 -3.46 -11.24 2.17
C SER A 106 -1.93 -11.24 2.31
N PRO A 107 -1.17 -11.73 1.33
CA PRO A 107 0.30 -11.74 1.42
C PRO A 107 0.88 -10.33 1.59
N LEU A 108 0.23 -9.33 1.00
CA LEU A 108 0.54 -7.92 1.26
C LEU A 108 0.31 -7.52 2.72
N GLU A 109 -0.76 -7.98 3.35
CA GLU A 109 -0.98 -7.76 4.79
C GLU A 109 0.03 -8.56 5.63
N ALA A 110 0.43 -9.75 5.21
CA ALA A 110 1.44 -10.54 5.93
C ALA A 110 2.84 -9.90 5.86
N ALA A 111 3.21 -9.34 4.70
CA ALA A 111 4.50 -8.70 4.48
C ALA A 111 4.65 -7.35 5.17
N PHE A 112 3.55 -6.58 5.24
CA PHE A 112 3.58 -5.21 5.72
C PHE A 112 2.74 -4.98 7.01
N GLY A 113 2.03 -5.99 7.49
CA GLY A 113 1.17 -5.95 8.66
C GLY A 113 1.78 -6.60 9.91
N ALA A 114 0.96 -6.73 10.96
CA ALA A 114 1.32 -6.95 12.37
C ALA A 114 2.01 -8.28 12.75
N GLY A 115 2.47 -9.09 11.77
CA GLY A 115 3.40 -10.21 12.00
C GLY A 115 4.74 -10.19 11.22
N GLY A 116 4.99 -9.19 10.36
CA GLY A 116 6.24 -9.00 9.60
C GLY A 116 7.24 -8.05 10.28
N LEU A 117 8.13 -7.40 9.53
CA LEU A 117 9.20 -6.43 9.91
C LEU A 117 8.74 -5.16 10.69
N LEU A 118 7.74 -5.26 11.57
CA LEU A 118 6.96 -4.18 12.19
C LEU A 118 7.68 -3.21 13.09
N SER A 119 8.94 -3.46 13.42
CA SER A 119 9.72 -2.43 14.09
C SER A 119 9.98 -1.24 13.16
N ASN A 120 9.71 -1.36 11.85
CA ASN A 120 10.14 -0.37 10.87
C ASN A 120 8.99 0.53 10.40
N PRO A 121 8.87 1.78 10.90
CA PRO A 121 7.80 2.72 10.54
C PRO A 121 7.75 3.04 9.04
N MET A 122 8.87 2.85 8.33
CA MET A 122 8.96 3.05 6.88
C MET A 122 8.19 2.00 6.07
N VAL A 123 8.14 0.74 6.52
CA VAL A 123 7.37 -0.33 5.84
C VAL A 123 5.87 -0.03 5.95
N LYS A 124 5.44 0.46 7.12
CA LYS A 124 4.07 0.95 7.35
C LYS A 124 3.75 2.15 6.46
N ALA A 125 4.66 3.12 6.39
CA ALA A 125 4.53 4.29 5.53
C ALA A 125 4.50 3.91 4.04
N GLY A 126 5.15 2.82 3.65
CA GLY A 126 5.12 2.25 2.30
C GLY A 126 3.71 1.90 1.84
N LEU A 127 2.96 1.14 2.65
CA LEU A 127 1.57 0.81 2.33
C LEU A 127 0.67 2.04 2.30
N VAL A 128 0.69 2.84 3.36
CA VAL A 128 -0.20 4.01 3.48
C VAL A 128 0.11 5.03 2.37
N GLY A 129 1.39 5.18 2.02
CA GLY A 129 1.85 6.02 0.92
C GLY A 129 1.31 5.57 -0.43
N LEU A 130 1.41 4.28 -0.77
CA LEU A 130 0.84 3.76 -2.02
C LEU A 130 -0.68 3.91 -2.06
N ALA A 131 -1.38 3.60 -0.97
CA ALA A 131 -2.82 3.81 -0.87
C ALA A 131 -3.19 5.29 -1.11
N GLY A 132 -2.37 6.22 -0.63
CA GLY A 132 -2.49 7.66 -0.91
C GLY A 132 -2.30 8.05 -2.36
N VAL A 133 -1.31 7.47 -3.04
CA VAL A 133 -1.09 7.71 -4.49
C VAL A 133 -2.29 7.20 -5.30
N ILE A 134 -2.78 5.99 -4.99
CA ILE A 134 -3.96 5.41 -5.63
C ILE A 134 -5.20 6.28 -5.40
N GLY A 135 -5.49 6.64 -4.14
CA GLY A 135 -6.60 7.53 -3.81
C GLY A 135 -6.53 8.86 -4.54
N SER A 136 -5.34 9.48 -4.58
CA SER A 136 -5.11 10.73 -5.30
C SER A 136 -5.35 10.61 -6.81
N LYS A 137 -4.97 9.47 -7.42
CA LYS A 137 -5.19 9.23 -8.85
C LYS A 137 -6.68 9.07 -9.17
N LEU A 138 -7.42 8.32 -8.35
CA LEU A 138 -8.88 8.15 -8.52
C LEU A 138 -9.64 9.46 -8.34
N LEU A 139 -9.26 10.29 -7.37
CA LEU A 139 -9.85 11.61 -7.19
C LEU A 139 -9.57 12.54 -8.39
N ARG A 140 -8.37 12.48 -8.97
CA ARG A 140 -7.99 13.28 -10.14
C ARG A 140 -8.67 12.81 -11.44
N GLY A 141 -8.96 11.51 -11.56
CA GLY A 141 -9.66 10.94 -12.72
C GLY A 141 -11.17 11.20 -12.76
N ARG A 142 -11.75 11.79 -11.70
CA ARG A 142 -13.19 12.06 -11.56
C ARG A 142 -13.59 13.50 -11.89
N ASN A 143 -12.79 14.22 -12.68
CA ASN A 143 -12.99 15.63 -13.03
C ASN A 143 -13.08 15.84 -14.54
#